data_AF-A0A7Y7DMZ3-F1
#
_entry.id   AF-A0A7Y7DMZ3-F1
#
_cell.length_a   1.000
_cell.length_b   1.000
_cell.length_c   1.000
_cell.angle_alpha   90.00
_cell.angle_beta   90.00
_cell.angle_gamma   90.00
#
_symmetry.space_group_name_H-M   'P 1'
#
loop_
_entity.id
_entity.type
_entity.pdbx_description
1 polymer ?
#
loop_
_entity_poly.entity_id
_entity_poly.type
_entity_poly.pdbx_seq_one_letter_code
_entity_poly.pdbx_strand_id
1 'polypeptide(L)'
;MKEAEKPEQMRFELTPTTFQSSVGTVNSAYLSLLIPSTQPAKPTRADVIYQALLDTLDKKGVPLSPSILCKHPEYKNHSSVKLSEWRNLAYSELAKDLPKQSSQQATFARCKNELLNTKNIVELDGFIVIP
;
A
#
# COMPACT_ATOMS: atom_id res chain seq x y z
N MET A 1 17.87 33.64 -8.56
CA MET A 1 16.43 33.97 -8.51
C MET A 1 15.76 32.83 -7.75
N LYS A 2 15.10 33.09 -6.61
CA LYS A 2 14.29 32.10 -5.90
C LYS A 2 12.85 32.32 -6.36
N GLU A 3 12.27 31.35 -7.07
CA GLU A 3 10.86 31.37 -7.43
C GLU A 3 10.02 31.37 -6.14
N ALA A 4 9.10 32.33 -6.05
CA ALA A 4 8.13 32.39 -4.95
C ALA A 4 7.07 31.31 -5.18
N GLU A 5 7.03 30.35 -4.27
CA GLU A 5 5.96 29.35 -4.17
C GLU A 5 4.61 30.09 -4.10
N LYS A 6 3.74 29.86 -5.10
CA LYS A 6 2.39 30.43 -5.07
C LYS A 6 1.65 29.83 -3.85
N PRO A 7 0.93 30.64 -3.05
CA PRO A 7 0.15 30.09 -1.95
C PRO A 7 -0.94 29.15 -2.50
N GLU A 8 -1.00 27.94 -1.96
CA GLU A 8 -2.06 26.97 -2.27
C GLU A 8 -3.43 27.59 -2.00
N GLN A 9 -4.35 27.46 -2.96
CA GLN A 9 -5.73 27.95 -2.80
C GLN A 9 -6.44 27.12 -1.73
N MET A 10 -6.59 27.69 -0.53
CA MET A 10 -7.43 27.12 0.52
C MET A 10 -8.90 27.31 0.14
N ARG A 11 -9.65 26.22 0.04
CA ARG A 11 -11.11 26.24 -0.20
C ARG A 11 -11.83 25.82 1.07
N PHE A 12 -12.87 26.56 1.43
CA PHE A 12 -13.70 26.26 2.57
C PHE A 12 -15.11 25.90 2.10
N GLU A 13 -15.70 24.89 2.71
CA GLU A 13 -17.10 24.53 2.52
C GLU A 13 -17.89 24.88 3.79
N LEU A 14 -19.00 25.60 3.60
CA LEU A 14 -19.96 25.89 4.65
C LEU A 14 -21.11 24.91 4.54
N THR A 15 -21.24 24.02 5.52
CA THR A 15 -22.36 23.09 5.59
C THR A 15 -23.40 23.65 6.56
N PRO A 16 -24.60 24.05 6.10
CA PRO A 16 -25.66 24.51 7.00
C PRO A 16 -26.12 23.34 7.88
N THR A 17 -26.36 23.61 9.15
CA THR A 17 -26.86 22.63 10.12
C THR A 17 -27.88 23.29 11.03
N THR A 18 -29.00 22.61 11.22
CA THR A 18 -30.09 23.10 12.06
C THR A 18 -30.04 22.39 13.41
N PHE A 19 -29.96 23.18 14.49
CA PHE A 19 -29.96 22.71 15.87
C PHE A 19 -31.32 22.91 16.51
N GLN A 20 -31.81 21.91 17.23
CA GLN A 20 -32.94 22.10 18.13
C GLN A 20 -32.44 22.56 19.50
N SER A 21 -32.78 23.79 19.88
CA SER A 21 -32.51 24.36 21.20
C SER A 21 -33.81 24.46 22.00
N SER A 22 -33.71 24.60 23.32
CA SER A 22 -34.85 24.74 24.23
C SER A 22 -35.72 25.98 23.96
N VAL A 23 -35.21 26.93 23.17
CA VAL A 23 -35.90 28.18 22.79
C VAL A 23 -36.43 28.16 21.34
N GLY A 24 -36.21 27.05 20.61
CA GLY A 24 -36.62 26.88 19.22
C GLY A 24 -35.52 26.36 18.31
N THR A 25 -35.80 26.32 17.02
CA THR A 25 -34.90 25.81 15.99
C THR A 25 -33.91 26.89 15.55
N VAL A 26 -32.61 26.62 15.70
CA VAL A 26 -31.53 27.55 15.33
C VAL A 26 -30.80 27.02 14.10
N ASN A 27 -30.75 27.80 13.03
CA ASN A 27 -29.93 27.48 11.86
C ASN A 27 -28.51 28.00 12.10
N SER A 28 -27.53 27.11 11.98
CA SER A 28 -26.10 27.41 12.04
C SER A 28 -25.40 26.82 10.81
N ALA A 29 -24.09 26.96 10.72
CA ALA A 29 -23.28 26.30 9.71
C ALA A 29 -21.90 25.99 10.29
N TYR A 30 -21.35 24.83 9.93
CA TYR A 30 -19.95 24.52 10.22
C TYR A 30 -19.10 24.80 8.99
N LEU A 31 -17.94 25.43 9.23
CA LEU A 31 -16.94 25.73 8.22
C LEU A 31 -15.92 24.58 8.21
N SER A 32 -15.87 23.84 7.12
CA SER A 32 -14.88 22.77 6.90
C SER A 32 -13.83 23.23 5.89
N LEU A 33 -12.55 23.07 6.21
CA LEU A 33 -11.46 23.29 5.26
C LEU A 33 -11.42 22.09 4.28
N LEU A 34 -11.83 22.32 3.03
CA LEU A 34 -11.60 21.36 1.96
C LEU A 34 -10.14 21.53 1.52
N ILE A 35 -9.26 20.70 2.07
CA ILE A 35 -7.95 20.51 1.47
C ILE A 35 -8.18 19.63 0.24
N PRO A 36 -8.02 20.14 -1.00
CA PRO A 36 -8.08 19.28 -2.16
C PRO A 36 -6.85 18.35 -2.10
N SER A 37 -6.99 17.19 -1.48
CA SER A 37 -5.99 16.12 -1.57
C SER A 37 -6.13 15.43 -2.93
N THR A 38 -5.94 16.18 -4.00
CA THR A 38 -5.76 15.67 -5.37
C THR A 38 -4.29 15.35 -5.66
N GLN A 39 -3.40 15.43 -4.68
CA GLN A 39 -2.11 14.77 -4.80
C GLN A 39 -2.33 13.26 -4.65
N PRO A 40 -1.94 12.43 -5.62
CA PRO A 40 -1.94 10.99 -5.43
C PRO A 40 -1.12 10.71 -4.17
N ALA A 41 -1.70 9.95 -3.24
CA ALA A 41 -1.00 9.55 -2.03
C ALA A 41 0.37 9.00 -2.45
N LYS A 42 1.45 9.59 -1.92
CA LYS A 42 2.80 9.11 -2.22
C LYS A 42 2.81 7.60 -1.93
N PRO A 43 3.25 6.76 -2.89
CA PRO A 43 3.22 5.32 -2.70
C PRO A 43 3.96 4.98 -1.42
N THR A 44 3.31 4.22 -0.54
CA THR A 44 3.94 3.79 0.71
C THR A 44 5.05 2.79 0.39
N ARG A 45 5.95 2.54 1.34
CA ARG A 45 6.98 1.49 1.16
C ARG A 45 6.35 0.11 0.96
N ALA A 46 5.19 -0.15 1.57
CA ALA A 46 4.43 -1.38 1.35
C ALA A 46 3.93 -1.46 -0.10
N ASP A 47 3.49 -0.34 -0.68
CA ASP A 47 3.08 -0.29 -2.09
C ASP A 47 4.25 -0.55 -3.05
N VAL A 48 5.43 0.00 -2.76
CA VAL A 48 6.65 -0.26 -3.56
C VAL A 48 7.01 -1.74 -3.53
N ILE A 49 6.99 -2.37 -2.36
CA ILE A 49 7.30 -3.80 -2.20
C ILE A 49 6.23 -4.68 -2.85
N TYR A 50 4.97 -4.27 -2.78
CA TYR A 50 3.87 -4.95 -3.47
C TYR A 50 4.00 -4.85 -4.99
N GLN A 51 4.38 -3.68 -5.52
CA GLN A 51 4.63 -3.52 -6.94
C GLN A 51 5.81 -4.39 -7.39
N ALA A 52 6.88 -4.47 -6.58
CA ALA A 52 7.98 -5.38 -6.83
C ALA A 52 7.52 -6.85 -6.83
N LEU A 53 6.53 -7.24 -6.02
CA LEU A 53 5.95 -8.58 -6.06
C LEU A 53 5.27 -8.85 -7.40
N LEU A 54 4.40 -7.94 -7.83
CA LEU A 54 3.67 -8.05 -9.10
C LEU A 54 4.63 -8.15 -10.28
N ASP A 55 5.64 -7.28 -10.32
CA ASP A 55 6.66 -7.29 -11.37
C ASP A 55 7.46 -8.61 -11.39
N THR A 56 7.71 -9.21 -10.22
CA THR A 56 8.41 -10.50 -10.15
C THR A 56 7.50 -11.65 -10.58
N LEU A 57 6.20 -11.59 -10.28
CA LEU A 57 5.23 -12.58 -10.75
C LEU A 57 5.05 -12.52 -12.26
N ASP A 58 5.06 -11.32 -12.86
CA ASP A 58 4.96 -11.16 -14.31
C ASP A 58 6.22 -11.68 -15.03
N LYS A 59 7.41 -11.39 -14.50
CA LYS A 59 8.69 -11.77 -15.13
C LYS A 59 9.17 -13.18 -14.83
N LYS A 60 8.91 -13.68 -13.63
CA LYS A 60 9.47 -14.94 -13.09
C LYS A 60 8.43 -15.79 -12.37
N GLY A 61 7.14 -15.51 -12.56
CA GLY A 61 6.07 -16.32 -12.01
C GLY A 61 6.21 -17.76 -12.48
N VAL A 62 6.21 -18.68 -11.53
CA VAL A 62 6.24 -20.11 -11.79
C VAL A 62 5.02 -20.76 -11.14
N PRO A 63 4.46 -21.83 -11.74
CA PRO A 63 3.43 -22.60 -11.08
C PRO A 63 3.98 -23.21 -9.79
N LEU A 64 3.11 -23.38 -8.79
CA LEU A 64 3.47 -24.06 -7.55
C LEU A 64 3.87 -25.52 -7.82
N SER A 65 4.78 -26.02 -7.01
CA SER A 65 5.20 -27.43 -7.10
C SER A 65 4.05 -28.38 -6.73
N PRO A 66 4.01 -29.61 -7.29
CA PRO A 66 2.95 -30.58 -7.02
C PRO A 66 2.77 -30.92 -5.54
N SER A 67 3.85 -30.91 -4.75
CA SER A 67 3.80 -31.15 -3.31
C SER A 67 3.05 -30.06 -2.54
N ILE A 68 3.16 -28.81 -2.98
CA ILE A 68 2.44 -27.68 -2.39
C ILE A 68 0.98 -27.71 -2.85
N LEU A 69 0.74 -27.97 -4.14
CA LEU A 69 -0.61 -28.07 -4.71
C LEU A 69 -1.43 -29.23 -4.14
N CYS A 70 -0.78 -30.28 -3.65
CA CYS A 70 -1.48 -31.37 -2.96
C CYS A 70 -2.08 -30.92 -1.62
N LYS A 71 -1.42 -29.98 -0.92
CA LYS A 71 -1.92 -29.39 0.33
C LYS A 71 -2.88 -28.21 0.07
N HIS A 72 -2.65 -27.48 -1.01
CA HIS A 72 -3.39 -26.27 -1.37
C HIS A 72 -3.84 -26.29 -2.85
N PRO A 73 -4.81 -27.15 -3.19
CA PRO A 73 -5.28 -27.32 -4.57
C PRO A 73 -5.94 -26.05 -5.14
N GLU A 74 -6.41 -25.14 -4.30
CA GLU A 74 -7.02 -23.87 -4.68
C GLU A 74 -6.08 -22.96 -5.47
N TYR A 75 -4.76 -23.07 -5.30
CA TYR A 75 -3.78 -22.24 -5.99
C TYR A 75 -3.23 -22.83 -7.30
N LYS A 76 -3.85 -23.91 -7.83
CA LYS A 76 -3.35 -24.65 -9.02
C LYS A 76 -3.08 -23.78 -10.24
N ASN A 77 -3.89 -22.74 -10.45
CA ASN A 77 -3.79 -21.86 -11.62
C ASN A 77 -3.08 -20.53 -11.30
N HIS A 78 -2.56 -20.36 -10.09
CA HIS A 78 -1.92 -19.11 -9.67
C HIS A 78 -0.42 -19.14 -9.92
N SER A 79 0.11 -18.00 -10.36
CA SER A 79 1.54 -17.76 -10.44
C SER A 79 2.10 -17.56 -9.04
N SER A 80 3.28 -18.14 -8.80
CA SER A 80 4.00 -18.04 -7.54
C SER A 80 5.43 -17.54 -7.77
N VAL A 81 6.01 -16.93 -6.76
CA VAL A 81 7.41 -16.51 -6.78
C VAL A 81 8.10 -16.95 -5.50
N LYS A 82 9.36 -17.38 -5.60
CA LYS A 82 10.17 -17.72 -4.42
C LYS A 82 10.36 -16.47 -3.56
N LEU A 83 10.21 -16.60 -2.25
CA LEU A 83 10.43 -15.51 -1.29
C LEU A 83 11.83 -14.90 -1.40
N SER A 84 12.85 -15.69 -1.74
CA SER A 84 14.20 -15.18 -1.98
C SER A 84 14.28 -14.23 -3.18
N GLU A 85 13.61 -14.55 -4.27
CA GLU A 85 13.58 -13.73 -5.49
C GLU A 85 12.88 -12.41 -5.24
N TRP A 86 11.69 -12.48 -4.63
CA TRP A 86 10.93 -11.28 -4.29
C TRP A 86 11.69 -10.38 -3.31
N ARG A 87 12.30 -10.96 -2.27
CA ARG A 87 13.11 -10.24 -1.30
C ARG A 87 14.30 -9.53 -1.95
N ASN A 88 15.01 -10.19 -2.88
CA ASN A 88 16.13 -9.57 -3.57
C ASN A 88 15.68 -8.34 -4.38
N LEU A 89 14.55 -8.44 -5.09
CA LEU A 89 13.99 -7.31 -5.83
C LEU A 89 13.53 -6.20 -4.88
N ALA A 90 12.84 -6.54 -3.79
CA ALA A 90 12.40 -5.59 -2.78
C ALA A 90 13.58 -4.85 -2.11
N TYR A 91 14.71 -5.53 -1.84
CA TYR A 91 15.90 -4.87 -1.30
C TYR A 91 16.56 -3.95 -2.31
N SER A 92 16.59 -4.31 -3.59
CA SER A 92 17.06 -3.42 -4.65
C SER A 92 16.23 -2.13 -4.71
N GLU A 93 14.91 -2.24 -4.53
CA GLU A 93 14.02 -1.08 -4.49
C GLU A 93 14.21 -0.25 -3.22
N LEU A 94 14.29 -0.91 -2.05
CA LEU A 94 14.50 -0.23 -0.76
C LEU A 94 15.88 0.42 -0.64
N ALA A 95 16.90 -0.11 -1.32
CA ALA A 95 18.26 0.40 -1.28
C ALA A 95 18.38 1.85 -1.80
N LYS A 96 17.43 2.29 -2.64
CA LYS A 96 17.34 3.67 -3.13
C LYS A 96 17.18 4.68 -1.99
N ASP A 97 16.43 4.31 -0.95
CA ASP A 97 16.11 5.18 0.20
C ASP A 97 16.83 4.78 1.49
N LEU A 98 17.21 3.51 1.62
CA LEU A 98 17.76 2.91 2.84
C LEU A 98 19.08 2.21 2.50
N PRO A 99 20.24 2.87 2.64
CA PRO A 99 21.53 2.29 2.26
C PRO A 99 22.00 1.17 3.21
N LYS A 100 21.44 1.10 4.44
CA LYS A 100 21.79 0.06 5.41
C LYS A 100 20.93 -1.20 5.23
N GLN A 101 21.59 -2.35 5.05
CA GLN A 101 20.93 -3.64 4.86
C GLN A 101 20.01 -4.04 6.03
N SER A 102 20.41 -3.81 7.28
CA SER A 102 19.57 -4.14 8.44
C SER A 102 18.25 -3.38 8.44
N SER A 103 18.26 -2.12 7.99
CA SER A 103 17.05 -1.31 7.83
C SER A 103 16.17 -1.81 6.67
N GLN A 104 16.76 -2.27 5.57
CA GLN A 104 16.02 -2.88 4.46
C GLN A 104 15.32 -4.17 4.90
N GLN A 105 16.03 -5.04 5.63
CA GLN A 105 15.48 -6.30 6.16
C GLN A 105 14.31 -6.04 7.11
N ALA A 106 14.48 -5.15 8.08
CA ALA A 106 13.43 -4.80 9.04
C ALA A 106 12.22 -4.16 8.34
N THR A 107 12.45 -3.31 7.34
CA THR A 107 11.38 -2.67 6.57
C THR A 107 10.63 -3.68 5.71
N PHE A 108 11.34 -4.56 5.01
CA PHE A 108 10.73 -5.61 4.22
C PHE A 108 9.88 -6.55 5.07
N ALA A 109 10.38 -6.98 6.24
CA ALA A 109 9.60 -7.85 7.13
C ALA A 109 8.29 -7.18 7.58
N ARG A 110 8.34 -5.88 7.93
CA ARG A 110 7.15 -5.11 8.30
C ARG A 110 6.16 -5.01 7.14
N CYS A 111 6.64 -4.60 5.97
CA CYS A 111 5.78 -4.46 4.79
C CYS A 111 5.23 -5.80 4.30
N LYS A 112 6.01 -6.88 4.35
CA LYS A 112 5.52 -8.23 4.02
C LYS A 112 4.33 -8.60 4.91
N ASN A 113 4.47 -8.41 6.22
CA ASN A 113 3.39 -8.70 7.17
C ASN A 113 2.16 -7.82 6.94
N GLU A 114 2.36 -6.55 6.61
CA GLU A 114 1.26 -5.65 6.25
C GLU A 114 0.53 -6.13 4.99
N LEU A 115 1.27 -6.56 3.96
CA LEU A 115 0.71 -7.05 2.71
C LEU A 115 -0.04 -8.38 2.88
N LEU A 116 0.48 -9.30 3.68
CA LEU A 116 -0.21 -10.55 4.08
C LEU A 116 -1.56 -10.25 4.72
N ASN A 117 -1.69 -9.13 5.46
CA ASN A 117 -2.93 -8.74 6.14
C ASN A 117 -3.87 -7.89 5.27
N THR A 118 -3.34 -7.10 4.32
CA THR A 118 -4.13 -6.07 3.60
C THR A 118 -4.38 -6.38 2.13
N LYS A 119 -3.40 -6.95 1.42
CA LYS A 119 -3.45 -7.18 -0.03
C LYS A 119 -3.55 -8.66 -0.42
N ASN A 120 -4.03 -9.49 0.51
CA ASN A 120 -4.33 -10.91 0.32
C ASN A 120 -3.18 -11.75 -0.25
N ILE A 121 -1.92 -11.39 -0.08
CA ILE A 121 -0.83 -12.29 -0.48
C ILE A 121 -0.75 -13.47 0.49
N VAL A 122 -0.32 -14.65 0.02
CA VAL A 122 -0.18 -15.85 0.84
C VAL A 122 1.22 -16.43 0.67
N GLU A 123 1.82 -16.88 1.78
CA GLU A 123 3.10 -17.58 1.80
C GLU A 123 2.91 -19.10 1.95
N LEU A 124 3.37 -19.88 0.97
CA LEU A 124 3.25 -21.33 0.89
C LEU A 124 4.62 -21.98 0.69
N ASP A 125 5.13 -22.69 1.70
CA ASP A 125 6.42 -23.44 1.65
C ASP A 125 7.58 -22.63 1.01
N GLY A 126 7.68 -21.33 1.33
CA GLY A 126 8.72 -20.42 0.82
C GLY A 126 8.41 -19.73 -0.52
N PHE A 127 7.20 -19.90 -1.05
CA PHE A 127 6.68 -19.18 -2.21
C PHE A 127 5.61 -18.17 -1.78
N ILE A 128 5.49 -17.08 -2.54
CA ILE A 128 4.44 -16.07 -2.38
C ILE A 128 3.50 -16.14 -3.56
N VAL A 129 2.20 -16.14 -3.28
CA VAL A 129 1.11 -16.27 -4.24
C VAL A 129 0.09 -15.16 -4.00
N ILE A 130 -0.51 -14.68 -5.09
CA ILE A 130 -1.70 -13.82 -5.04
C ILE A 130 -2.90 -14.72 -5.37
N PRO A 131 -3.84 -14.95 -4.42
CA PRO A 131 -5.11 -15.67 -4.64
C PRO A 131 -6.02 -14.99 -5.66
#